data_AF-A0A537PAS2-F1
#
_entry.id   AF-A0A537PAS2-F1
#
_cell.length_a   1.000
_cell.length_b   1.000
_cell.length_c   1.000
_cell.angle_alpha   90.00
_cell.angle_beta   90.00
_cell.angle_gamma   90.00
#
_symmetry.space_group_name_H-M   'P 1'
#
loop_
_entity.id
_entity.type
_entity.pdbx_description
1 polymer ?
#
loop_
_entity_poly.entity_id
_entity_poly.type
_entity_poly.pdbx_seq_one_letter_code
_entity_poly.pdbx_strand_id
1 'polypeptide(L)'
;MPDLVARPLSPQALLNLLERKPDLLRPLAAQVLPPPRAATDPAERLGIDLSSLCTVEDFRQVLVTVMTAVARGQIAPAEAARVAQRVRARSRALRRCARLTRRLARKPSPAQPPLREDARVWDGFNPP
;
A
#
# COMPACT_ATOMS: atom_id res chain seq x y z
N MET A 1 -17.92 6.97 -36.90
CA MET A 1 -17.92 7.61 -35.56
C MET A 1 -17.51 9.06 -35.79
N PRO A 2 -18.26 10.07 -35.32
CA PRO A 2 -17.84 11.46 -35.48
C PRO A 2 -16.54 11.71 -34.70
N ASP A 3 -15.56 12.33 -35.36
CA ASP A 3 -14.27 12.72 -34.77
C ASP A 3 -14.44 14.07 -34.06
N LEU A 4 -14.47 14.06 -32.72
CA LEU A 4 -14.64 15.27 -31.92
C LEU A 4 -13.34 16.06 -31.76
N VAL A 5 -12.18 15.47 -32.10
CA VAL A 5 -10.88 16.13 -32.05
C VAL A 5 -10.72 17.04 -33.27
N ALA A 6 -11.13 16.55 -34.44
CA ALA A 6 -11.08 17.33 -35.68
C ALA A 6 -12.25 18.32 -35.81
N ARG A 7 -13.41 18.03 -35.21
CA ARG A 7 -14.58 18.91 -35.27
C ARG A 7 -15.35 18.91 -33.94
N PRO A 8 -15.04 19.86 -33.04
CA PRO A 8 -15.72 19.94 -31.75
C PRO A 8 -17.20 20.25 -31.94
N LEU A 9 -18.06 19.51 -31.23
CA LEU A 9 -19.48 19.77 -31.15
C LEU A 9 -19.75 20.88 -30.13
N SER A 10 -20.84 21.63 -30.33
CA SER A 10 -21.32 22.52 -29.28
C SER A 10 -21.73 21.71 -28.04
N PRO A 11 -21.64 22.28 -26.83
CA PRO A 11 -22.02 21.59 -25.60
C PRO A 11 -23.45 21.04 -25.63
N GLN A 12 -24.40 21.77 -26.22
CA GLN A 12 -25.78 21.30 -26.36
C GLN A 12 -25.93 20.14 -27.34
N ALA A 13 -25.19 20.16 -28.46
CA ALA A 13 -25.21 19.05 -29.42
C ALA A 13 -24.60 17.77 -28.83
N LEU A 14 -23.56 17.92 -28.00
CA LEU A 14 -22.98 16.80 -27.25
C LEU A 14 -23.97 16.23 -26.24
N LEU A 15 -24.66 17.08 -25.47
CA LEU A 15 -25.65 16.64 -24.47
C LEU A 15 -26.79 15.86 -25.14
N ASN A 16 -27.37 16.40 -26.22
CA ASN A 16 -28.43 15.73 -26.99
C ASN A 16 -27.97 14.39 -27.57
N LEU A 17 -26.71 14.28 -27.99
CA LEU A 17 -26.14 13.03 -28.50
C LEU A 17 -26.00 11.99 -27.39
N LEU A 18 -25.59 12.40 -26.20
CA LEU A 18 -25.42 11.53 -25.03
C LEU A 18 -26.76 11.07 -24.46
N GLU A 19 -27.78 11.93 -24.43
CA GLU A 19 -29.14 11.56 -24.02
C GLU A 19 -29.75 10.50 -24.95
N ARG A 20 -29.50 10.62 -26.26
CA ARG A 20 -30.04 9.71 -27.26
C ARG A 20 -29.26 8.39 -27.37
N LYS A 21 -27.95 8.42 -27.06
CA LYS A 21 -27.06 7.25 -27.12
C LYS A 21 -26.02 7.29 -26.00
N PRO A 22 -26.38 6.84 -24.77
CA PRO A 22 -25.49 6.87 -23.61
C PRO A 22 -24.26 5.95 -23.78
N ASP A 23 -24.38 4.91 -24.59
CA ASP A 23 -23.33 3.97 -25.00
C ASP A 23 -22.17 4.64 -25.76
N LEU A 24 -22.37 5.85 -26.28
CA LEU A 24 -21.30 6.65 -26.89
C LEU A 24 -20.39 7.35 -25.87
N LEU A 25 -20.74 7.37 -24.58
CA LEU A 25 -19.88 7.94 -23.54
C LEU A 25 -18.47 7.34 -23.56
N ARG A 26 -18.38 6.02 -23.69
CA ARG A 26 -17.10 5.30 -23.66
C ARG A 26 -16.20 5.62 -24.87
N PRO A 27 -16.67 5.52 -26.13
CA PRO A 27 -15.86 5.89 -27.29
C PRO A 27 -15.60 7.40 -27.41
N LEU A 28 -16.47 8.27 -26.88
CA LEU A 28 -16.19 9.71 -26.83
C LEU A 28 -15.16 10.06 -25.76
N ALA A 29 -15.26 9.44 -24.58
CA ALA A 29 -14.26 9.58 -23.54
C ALA A 29 -12.88 9.13 -24.03
N ALA A 30 -12.79 8.09 -24.86
CA ALA A 30 -11.51 7.66 -25.45
C ALA A 30 -10.88 8.67 -26.43
N GLN A 31 -11.68 9.56 -27.04
CA GLN A 31 -11.19 10.62 -27.94
C GLN A 31 -10.79 11.89 -27.20
N VAL A 32 -11.47 12.20 -26.09
CA VAL A 32 -11.24 13.43 -25.29
C VAL A 32 -10.20 13.20 -24.20
N LEU A 33 -10.20 12.02 -23.58
CA LEU A 33 -9.24 11.70 -22.53
C LEU A 33 -7.87 11.48 -23.18
N PRO A 34 -6.80 12.06 -22.62
CA PRO A 34 -5.45 11.73 -23.06
C PRO A 34 -5.26 10.21 -23.00
N PRO A 35 -4.52 9.63 -23.98
CA PRO A 35 -4.26 8.19 -23.99
C PRO A 35 -3.68 7.79 -22.63
N PRO A 36 -4.00 6.58 -22.13
CA PRO A 36 -3.46 6.11 -20.87
C PRO A 36 -1.95 6.28 -20.92
N ARG A 37 -1.42 7.21 -20.12
CA ARG A 37 0.02 7.40 -20.02
C ARG A 37 0.61 6.03 -19.68
N ALA A 38 1.64 5.63 -20.43
CA ALA A 38 2.34 4.37 -20.24
C ALA A 38 2.51 4.10 -18.74
N ALA A 39 2.45 2.83 -18.34
CA ALA A 39 2.35 2.35 -16.96
C ALA A 39 3.62 2.61 -16.10
N THR A 40 4.29 3.75 -16.29
CA THR A 40 5.30 4.27 -15.38
C THR A 40 4.66 4.44 -14.01
N ASP A 41 5.29 3.85 -12.99
CA ASP A 41 4.77 3.93 -11.63
C ASP A 41 4.66 5.40 -11.20
N PRO A 42 3.49 5.88 -10.75
CA PRO A 42 3.36 7.24 -10.25
C PRO A 42 4.32 7.54 -9.08
N ALA A 43 4.76 6.54 -8.32
CA ALA A 43 5.79 6.73 -7.30
C ALA A 43 7.17 7.01 -7.93
N GLU A 44 7.59 6.23 -8.94
CA GLU A 44 8.84 6.45 -9.68
C GLU A 44 8.86 7.81 -10.38
N ARG A 45 7.72 8.24 -10.96
CA ARG A 45 7.57 9.58 -11.57
C ARG A 45 7.80 10.72 -10.58
N LEU A 46 7.58 10.47 -9.29
CA LEU A 46 7.82 11.43 -8.21
C LEU A 46 9.19 11.24 -7.55
N GLY A 47 10.03 10.33 -8.06
CA GLY A 47 11.32 9.97 -7.47
C GLY A 47 11.19 9.25 -6.12
N ILE A 48 10.02 8.65 -5.83
CA ILE A 48 9.75 7.96 -4.58
C ILE A 48 10.13 6.50 -4.75
N ASP A 49 11.24 6.09 -4.12
CA ASP A 49 11.57 4.68 -3.96
C ASP A 49 10.84 4.10 -2.74
N LEU A 50 9.78 3.35 -2.98
CA LEU A 50 8.97 2.71 -1.94
C LEU A 50 9.73 1.62 -1.16
N SER A 51 10.82 1.08 -1.72
CA SER A 51 11.61 0.03 -1.08
C SER A 51 12.48 0.59 0.06
N SER A 52 12.97 1.81 -0.09
CA SER A 52 13.75 2.53 0.92
C SER A 52 12.94 2.94 2.18
N LEU A 53 11.60 2.99 2.09
CA LEU A 53 10.76 3.41 3.21
C LEU A 53 10.88 2.43 4.39
N CYS A 54 11.40 2.93 5.51
CA CYS A 54 11.62 2.17 6.74
C CYS A 54 11.06 2.87 7.98
N THR A 55 10.97 4.20 7.98
CA THR A 55 10.64 5.03 9.13
C THR A 55 9.29 5.72 8.98
N VAL A 56 8.71 6.16 10.11
CA VAL A 56 7.48 6.98 10.12
C VAL A 56 7.69 8.31 9.39
N GLU A 57 8.90 8.87 9.45
CA GLU A 57 9.22 10.13 8.78
C GLU A 57 9.24 9.96 7.26
N ASP A 58 9.76 8.84 6.76
CA ASP A 58 9.73 8.53 5.32
C ASP A 58 8.28 8.50 4.82
N PHE A 59 7.36 7.91 5.60
CA PHE A 59 5.93 7.87 5.24
C PHE A 59 5.28 9.26 5.25
N ARG A 60 5.66 10.14 6.17
CA ARG A 60 5.18 11.53 6.22
C ARG A 60 5.69 12.31 5.01
N GLN A 61 6.97 12.17 4.68
CA GLN A 61 7.56 12.83 3.53
C GLN A 61 6.87 12.40 2.23
N VAL A 62 6.62 11.10 2.06
CA VAL A 62 5.85 10.58 0.91
C VAL A 62 4.45 11.18 0.85
N LEU A 63 3.75 11.30 1.98
CA LEU A 63 2.42 11.91 2.02
C LEU A 63 2.46 13.38 1.56
N VAL A 64 3.42 14.16 2.06
CA VAL A 64 3.60 15.58 1.67
C VAL A 64 3.90 15.69 0.18
N THR A 65 4.83 14.87 -0.33
CA THR A 65 5.20 14.85 -1.76
C THR A 65 4.01 14.51 -2.65
N VAL A 66 3.24 13.47 -2.30
CA VAL A 66 2.07 13.03 -3.07
C VAL A 66 0.99 14.12 -3.07
N MET A 67 0.67 14.71 -1.92
CA MET A 67 -0.33 15.79 -1.84
C MET A 67 0.10 17.02 -2.62
N THR A 68 1.39 17.37 -2.57
CA THR A 68 1.96 18.47 -3.35
C THR A 68 1.86 18.20 -4.86
N ALA A 69 2.15 16.97 -5.27
CA ALA A 69 2.08 16.57 -6.68
C ALA A 69 0.63 16.57 -7.21
N VAL A 70 -0.35 16.19 -6.38
CA VAL A 70 -1.78 16.32 -6.71
C VAL A 70 -2.16 17.79 -6.85
N ALA A 71 -1.79 18.64 -5.89
CA ALA A 71 -2.11 20.06 -5.92
C ALA A 71 -1.49 20.77 -7.15
N ARG A 72 -0.32 20.31 -7.60
CA ARG A 72 0.36 20.81 -8.82
C ARG A 72 -0.12 20.16 -10.11
N GLY A 73 -1.08 19.24 -10.07
CA GLY A 73 -1.56 18.51 -11.25
C GLY A 73 -0.52 17.57 -11.88
N GLN A 74 0.56 17.24 -11.17
CA GLN A 74 1.62 16.35 -11.65
C GLN A 74 1.16 14.90 -11.67
N ILE A 75 0.27 14.52 -10.75
CA ILE A 75 -0.40 13.22 -10.71
C ILE A 75 -1.91 13.37 -10.49
N ALA A 76 -2.68 12.44 -11.02
CA ALA A 76 -4.13 12.41 -10.80
C ALA A 76 -4.47 11.88 -9.39
N PRO A 77 -5.62 12.24 -8.80
CA PRO A 77 -6.07 11.67 -7.52
C PRO A 77 -6.14 10.13 -7.53
N ALA A 78 -6.50 9.53 -8.67
CA ALA A 78 -6.49 8.08 -8.85
C ALA A 78 -5.08 7.47 -8.79
N GLU A 79 -4.07 8.17 -9.31
CA GLU A 79 -2.67 7.76 -9.20
C GLU A 79 -2.18 7.88 -7.75
N ALA A 80 -2.55 8.97 -7.06
CA ALA A 80 -2.24 9.16 -5.64
C ALA A 80 -2.84 8.02 -4.77
N ALA A 81 -4.07 7.59 -5.06
CA ALA A 81 -4.70 6.46 -4.39
C ALA A 81 -3.91 5.15 -4.59
N ARG A 82 -3.36 4.91 -5.79
CA ARG A 82 -2.51 3.75 -6.06
C ARG A 82 -1.20 3.81 -5.26
N VAL A 83 -0.56 4.97 -5.18
CA VAL A 83 0.64 5.16 -4.34
C VAL A 83 0.31 4.88 -2.87
N ALA A 84 -0.80 5.41 -2.36
CA ALA A 84 -1.25 5.18 -0.99
C ALA A 84 -1.49 3.69 -0.68
N GLN A 85 -2.07 2.93 -1.62
CA GLN A 85 -2.24 1.48 -1.48
C GLN A 85 -0.90 0.74 -1.35
N ARG A 86 0.09 1.10 -2.18
CA ARG A 86 1.43 0.49 -2.14
C ARG A 86 2.16 0.83 -0.84
N VAL A 87 2.12 2.09 -0.42
CA VAL A 87 2.66 2.56 0.87
C VAL A 87 2.02 1.79 2.03
N ARG A 88 0.70 1.60 2.01
CA ARG A 88 -0.01 0.80 3.01
C ARG A 88 0.47 -0.65 3.03
N ALA A 89 0.65 -1.27 1.86
CA ALA A 89 1.17 -2.63 1.74
C ALA A 89 2.59 -2.75 2.32
N ARG A 90 3.48 -1.80 2.01
CA ARG A 90 4.84 -1.72 2.58
C ARG A 90 4.81 -1.59 4.10
N SER A 91 3.98 -0.68 4.63
CA SER A 91 3.84 -0.49 6.08
C SER A 91 3.34 -1.77 6.79
N ARG A 92 2.49 -2.56 6.12
CA ARG A 92 2.01 -3.85 6.65
C ARG A 92 3.13 -4.89 6.64
N ALA A 93 3.94 -4.94 5.59
CA ALA A 93 5.10 -5.82 5.52
C ALA A 93 6.11 -5.52 6.63
N LEU A 94 6.49 -4.25 6.82
CA LEU A 94 7.39 -3.83 7.90
C LEU A 94 6.84 -4.20 9.29
N ARG A 95 5.54 -3.98 9.53
CA ARG A 95 4.90 -4.38 10.79
C ARG A 95 4.91 -5.90 10.99
N ARG A 96 4.76 -6.70 9.94
CA ARG A 96 4.88 -8.16 10.03
C ARG A 96 6.31 -8.58 10.39
N CYS A 97 7.32 -7.99 9.75
CA CYS A 97 8.73 -8.23 10.07
C CYS A 97 9.05 -7.87 11.53
N ALA A 98 8.61 -6.69 11.99
CA ALA A 98 8.81 -6.25 13.38
C ALA A 98 8.12 -7.17 14.40
N ARG A 99 6.96 -7.75 14.04
CA ARG A 99 6.29 -8.75 14.89
C ARG A 99 7.06 -10.07 14.93
N LEU A 100 7.61 -10.51 13.80
CA LEU A 100 8.41 -11.73 13.71
C LEU A 100 9.70 -11.60 14.51
N THR A 101 10.44 -10.50 14.36
CA THR A 101 11.67 -10.26 15.15
C THR A 101 11.39 -10.25 16.65
N ARG A 102 10.29 -9.62 17.09
CA ARG A 102 9.86 -9.68 18.51
C ARG A 102 9.52 -11.10 18.97
N ARG A 103 8.90 -11.92 18.14
CA ARG A 103 8.59 -13.32 18.47
C ARG A 103 9.85 -14.17 18.58
N LEU A 104 10.81 -13.97 17.69
CA LEU A 104 12.09 -14.66 17.71
C LEU A 104 12.91 -14.25 18.94
N ALA A 105 12.96 -12.95 19.26
CA ALA A 105 13.61 -12.44 20.46
C ALA A 105 12.94 -12.89 21.76
N ARG A 106 11.65 -13.27 21.72
CA ARG A 106 10.90 -13.79 22.87
C ARG A 106 10.98 -15.30 23.04
N LYS A 107 11.59 -16.07 22.14
CA LYS A 107 11.84 -17.50 22.43
C LYS A 107 12.82 -17.56 23.61
N PRO A 108 12.40 -18.03 24.80
CA PRO A 108 13.35 -18.25 25.88
C PRO A 108 14.27 -19.40 25.47
N SER A 109 15.55 -19.26 25.79
CA SER A 109 16.48 -20.40 25.88
C SER A 109 15.78 -21.54 26.62
N PRO A 110 15.90 -22.82 26.21
CA PRO A 110 15.30 -23.92 26.94
C PRO A 110 15.78 -23.82 28.38
N ALA A 111 14.86 -23.50 29.28
CA ALA A 111 15.11 -23.43 30.70
C ALA A 111 15.77 -24.75 31.11
N GLN A 112 16.91 -24.63 31.79
CA GLN A 112 17.52 -25.75 32.48
C GLN A 112 16.43 -26.43 33.32
N PRO A 113 16.27 -27.77 33.21
CA PRO A 113 15.32 -28.47 34.05
C PRO A 113 15.74 -28.27 35.52
N PRO A 114 14.79 -28.14 36.46
CA PRO A 114 15.13 -28.00 37.86
C PRO A 114 15.91 -29.25 38.29
N LEU A 115 17.08 -29.03 38.89
CA LEU A 115 17.79 -30.06 39.65
C LEU A 115 16.79 -30.66 40.64
N ARG A 116 16.40 -31.91 40.40
CA ARG A 116 15.70 -32.72 41.39
C ARG A 116 16.61 -32.85 42.59
N GLU A 117 16.39 -32.01 43.60
CA GLU A 117 16.76 -32.34 44.97
C GLU A 117 15.84 -33.47 45.42
N ASP A 118 16.31 -34.70 45.26
CA ASP A 118 15.74 -35.88 45.91
C ASP A 118 16.01 -35.78 47.43
N ALA A 119 15.24 -34.92 48.10
CA ALA A 119 15.03 -35.02 49.54
C ALA A 119 14.11 -36.22 49.81
N ARG A 120 14.67 -37.43 49.85
CA ARG A 120 14.06 -38.55 50.57
C ARG A 120 14.84 -38.85 51.83
N VAL A 121 14.36 -38.21 52.89
CA VAL A 121 14.27 -38.73 54.25
C VAL A 121 14.24 -40.27 54.23
N TRP A 122 15.30 -40.89 54.73
CA TRP A 122 15.30 -42.25 55.26
C TRP A 122 15.43 -42.11 56.77
N ASP A 123 14.29 -41.94 57.45
CA ASP A 123 14.17 -42.22 58.87
C ASP A 123 13.62 -43.65 59.01
N GLY A 124 14.33 -44.48 59.76
CA GLY A 124 13.79 -45.73 60.28
C GLY A 124 14.46 -47.00 59.77
N PHE A 125 15.60 -47.35 60.36
CA PHE A 125 15.98 -48.76 60.48
C PHE A 125 16.89 -49.01 61.69
N ASN A 126 16.32 -49.56 62.78
CA ASN A 126 16.78 -50.75 63.54
C ASN A 126 15.98 -50.86 64.87
N PRO A 127 15.96 -52.00 65.61
CA PRO A 127 16.38 -53.39 65.33
C PRO A 127 15.31 -54.42 65.81
N PRO A 128 15.66 -55.72 65.99
CA PRO A 128 15.82 -56.21 67.37
C PRO A 128 17.24 -56.66 67.72
#